data_AF-A0A955GAI1-F1
#
_entry.id   AF-A0A955GAI1-F1
#
_cell.length_a   1.000
_cell.length_b   1.000
_cell.length_c   1.000
_cell.angle_alpha   90.00
_cell.angle_beta   90.00
_cell.angle_gamma   90.00
#
_symmetry.space_group_name_H-M   'P 1'
#
loop_
_entity.id
_entity.type
_entity.pdbx_description
1 polymer ?
#
loop_
_entity_poly.entity_id
_entity_poly.type
_entity_poly.pdbx_seq_one_letter_code
_entity_poly.pdbx_strand_id
1 'polypeptide(L)'
;MSEKITYNDQLRLAFSDVDETIADVYTPADPEVITELSSYLEDGGKLFMVTGGSLARVQRDITDHIDPQLRHDILVSHCSGAEVWGFTDTGSLRDEPFYSVYEETFSPEMKASWRKVITQLVTEFALRTHPTQPKIDFWNTIGHDPLDIMLDDRGPQITMEVVNGTDLTGEQLSKLDYEVPLIHGKLDLRIVIKDRSVELLKEANIPITPRLAGNFALDFAVEGVSKTTSIKSVLTKPEVLATIGLKLEDVQNPAELEVWGDKFGVDGGTDRHMSEALAPEVRSIDFREEDPAEFPKGYNIVVWDGEKHLHNGLLEYLQSRRKQ
;
A
#
# COMPACT_ATOMS: atom_id res chain seq x y z
N MET A 1 -10.30 21.37 23.27
CA MET A 1 -9.34 20.36 23.74
C MET A 1 -9.87 19.06 23.22
N SER A 2 -9.25 18.51 22.16
CA SER A 2 -9.53 17.15 21.71
C SER A 2 -9.16 16.19 22.85
N GLU A 3 -9.92 15.11 23.01
CA GLU A 3 -9.53 14.02 23.91
C GLU A 3 -8.24 13.39 23.39
N LYS A 4 -7.32 13.09 24.30
CA LYS A 4 -6.04 12.46 23.96
C LYS A 4 -6.30 11.07 23.37
N ILE A 5 -5.62 10.71 22.28
CA ILE A 5 -5.79 9.38 21.68
C ILE A 5 -5.08 8.35 22.56
N THR A 6 -5.83 7.35 23.01
CA THR A 6 -5.33 6.22 23.81
C THR A 6 -5.43 4.91 23.03
N TYR A 7 -4.60 3.93 23.42
CA TYR A 7 -4.68 2.57 22.90
C TYR A 7 -6.10 1.99 23.06
N ASN A 8 -6.56 1.26 22.05
CA ASN A 8 -7.85 0.58 22.07
C ASN A 8 -7.73 -0.81 22.73
N ASP A 9 -8.12 -0.92 24.00
CA ASP A 9 -8.07 -2.19 24.74
C ASP A 9 -9.05 -3.26 24.24
N GLN A 10 -9.99 -2.90 23.37
CA GLN A 10 -10.92 -3.84 22.74
C GLN A 10 -10.44 -4.32 21.37
N LEU A 11 -9.31 -3.81 20.87
CA LEU A 11 -8.82 -4.09 19.52
C LEU A 11 -8.56 -5.58 19.32
N ARG A 12 -9.27 -6.19 18.37
CA ARG A 12 -9.06 -7.56 17.90
C ARG A 12 -8.41 -7.63 16.53
N LEU A 13 -8.78 -6.74 15.62
CA LEU A 13 -8.24 -6.72 14.26
C LEU A 13 -7.84 -5.30 13.86
N ALA A 14 -6.54 -5.13 13.60
CA ALA A 14 -6.00 -3.91 13.01
C ALA A 14 -5.89 -4.07 11.49
N PHE A 15 -6.36 -3.08 10.74
CA PHE A 15 -6.07 -2.91 9.32
C PHE A 15 -4.97 -1.87 9.20
N SER A 16 -3.84 -2.20 8.61
CA SER A 16 -2.70 -1.28 8.57
C SER A 16 -2.22 -1.07 7.15
N ASP A 17 -1.96 0.18 6.77
CA ASP A 17 -0.99 0.41 5.70
C ASP A 17 0.40 -0.05 6.15
N VAL A 18 1.31 -0.21 5.20
CA VAL A 18 2.67 -0.68 5.41
C VAL A 18 3.67 0.47 5.30
N ASP A 19 3.62 1.22 4.19
CA ASP A 19 4.64 2.23 3.89
C ASP A 19 4.33 3.50 4.69
N GLU A 20 5.34 4.12 5.30
CA GLU A 20 5.18 5.27 6.20
C GLU A 20 4.26 5.01 7.42
N THR A 21 3.77 3.78 7.63
CA THR A 21 2.92 3.35 8.75
C THR A 21 3.55 2.24 9.59
N ILE A 22 3.93 1.09 9.02
CA ILE A 22 4.66 0.04 9.75
C ILE A 22 6.16 0.17 9.51
N ALA A 23 6.56 0.45 8.28
CA ALA A 23 7.93 0.62 7.85
C ALA A 23 8.08 1.91 7.04
N ASP A 24 9.30 2.41 6.89
CA ASP A 24 9.57 3.47 5.92
C ASP A 24 9.64 2.87 4.49
N VAL A 25 9.52 3.72 3.47
CA VAL A 25 9.38 3.28 2.08
C VAL A 25 10.64 2.55 1.62
N TYR A 26 10.49 1.29 1.21
CA TYR A 26 11.59 0.41 0.78
C TYR A 26 12.64 0.09 1.84
N THR A 27 12.29 0.20 3.13
CA THR A 27 13.17 -0.19 4.23
C THR A 27 12.52 -1.26 5.12
N PRO A 28 13.32 -2.13 5.76
CA PRO A 28 12.82 -3.01 6.81
C PRO A 28 12.20 -2.21 7.96
N ALA A 29 11.12 -2.73 8.55
CA ALA A 29 10.55 -2.13 9.75
C ALA A 29 11.57 -2.11 10.90
N ASP A 30 11.53 -1.05 11.69
CA ASP A 30 12.41 -0.92 12.85
C ASP A 30 12.22 -2.11 13.82
N PRO A 31 13.29 -2.66 14.41
CA PRO A 31 13.18 -3.79 15.34
C PRO A 31 12.24 -3.53 16.52
N GLU A 32 12.11 -2.27 16.96
CA GLU A 32 11.16 -1.88 18.00
C GLU A 32 9.70 -1.99 17.53
N VAL A 33 9.40 -1.62 16.27
CA VAL A 33 8.07 -1.83 15.67
C VAL A 33 7.76 -3.33 15.58
N ILE A 34 8.72 -4.13 15.10
CA ILE A 34 8.57 -5.60 15.04
C ILE A 34 8.30 -6.18 16.44
N THR A 35 8.99 -5.68 17.47
CA THR A 35 8.79 -6.13 18.86
C THR A 35 7.38 -5.81 19.36
N GLU A 36 6.89 -4.60 19.12
CA GLU A 36 5.55 -4.20 19.58
C GLU A 36 4.42 -4.87 18.78
N LEU A 37 4.61 -5.08 17.47
CA LEU A 37 3.70 -5.88 16.65
C LEU A 37 3.68 -7.34 17.10
N SER A 38 4.84 -7.95 17.38
CA SER A 38 4.90 -9.32 17.90
C SER A 38 4.17 -9.44 19.23
N SER A 39 4.37 -8.48 20.13
CA SER A 39 3.65 -8.43 21.40
C SER A 39 2.14 -8.24 21.21
N TYR A 40 1.70 -7.46 20.22
CA TYR A 40 0.27 -7.34 19.89
C TYR A 40 -0.34 -8.67 19.43
N LEU A 41 0.37 -9.43 18.58
CA LEU A 41 -0.06 -10.74 18.11
C LEU A 41 -0.07 -11.77 19.25
N GLU A 42 0.94 -11.78 20.12
CA GLU A 42 1.01 -12.63 21.32
C GLU A 42 -0.18 -12.40 22.27
N ASP A 43 -0.62 -11.15 22.41
CA ASP A 43 -1.79 -10.77 23.22
C ASP A 43 -3.13 -11.20 22.56
N GLY A 44 -3.08 -11.83 21.38
CA GLY A 44 -4.23 -12.33 20.64
C GLY A 44 -4.78 -11.37 19.59
N GLY A 45 -4.11 -10.24 19.35
CA GLY A 45 -4.43 -9.32 18.26
C GLY A 45 -4.24 -9.95 16.88
N LYS A 46 -4.91 -9.41 15.87
CA LYS A 46 -4.84 -9.85 14.47
C LYS A 46 -4.47 -8.69 13.58
N LEU A 47 -3.62 -8.93 12.59
CA LEU A 47 -3.12 -7.86 11.72
C LEU A 47 -3.46 -8.14 10.27
N PHE A 48 -4.16 -7.20 9.63
CA PHE A 48 -4.38 -7.21 8.19
C PHE A 48 -3.61 -6.06 7.55
N MET A 49 -2.45 -6.36 6.98
CA MET A 49 -1.65 -5.39 6.25
C MET A 49 -2.22 -5.18 4.84
N VAL A 50 -2.42 -3.93 4.43
CA VAL A 50 -3.07 -3.56 3.17
C VAL A 50 -2.22 -2.51 2.46
N THR A 51 -1.47 -2.94 1.45
CA THR A 51 -0.43 -2.11 0.81
C THR A 51 -0.52 -2.11 -0.72
N GLY A 52 -0.02 -1.03 -1.34
CA GLY A 52 0.31 -1.00 -2.77
C GLY A 52 1.57 -1.79 -3.13
N GLY A 53 2.42 -2.10 -2.15
CA GLY A 53 3.65 -2.87 -2.33
C GLY A 53 3.44 -4.33 -2.70
N SER A 54 4.53 -5.03 -3.01
CA SER A 54 4.52 -6.46 -3.31
C SER A 54 4.48 -7.32 -2.04
N LEU A 55 3.91 -8.52 -2.13
CA LEU A 55 3.96 -9.51 -1.06
C LEU A 55 5.40 -9.81 -0.62
N ALA A 56 6.31 -9.99 -1.57
CA ALA A 56 7.72 -10.26 -1.29
C ALA A 56 8.39 -9.16 -0.46
N ARG A 57 8.02 -7.89 -0.68
CA ARG A 57 8.50 -6.77 0.12
C ARG A 57 7.96 -6.87 1.55
N VAL A 58 6.66 -7.06 1.72
CA VAL A 58 6.04 -7.21 3.05
C VAL A 58 6.67 -8.37 3.83
N GLN A 59 6.98 -9.49 3.15
CA GLN A 59 7.67 -10.61 3.79
C GLN A 59 9.06 -10.22 4.26
N ARG A 60 9.90 -9.74 3.34
CA ARG A 60 11.29 -9.38 3.63
C ARG A 60 11.41 -8.30 4.71
N ASP A 61 10.56 -7.28 4.64
CA ASP A 61 10.72 -6.07 5.44
C ASP A 61 9.97 -6.14 6.77
N ILE A 62 8.99 -7.05 6.91
CA ILE A 62 8.14 -7.15 8.11
C ILE A 62 8.00 -8.60 8.57
N THR A 63 7.26 -9.44 7.83
CA THR A 63 6.77 -10.69 8.43
C THR A 63 7.88 -11.72 8.65
N ASP A 64 8.98 -11.67 7.90
CA ASP A 64 10.14 -12.53 8.13
C ASP A 64 10.90 -12.20 9.40
N HIS A 65 10.68 -11.02 9.98
CA HIS A 65 11.22 -10.60 11.27
C HIS A 65 10.30 -10.95 12.46
N ILE A 66 9.05 -11.35 12.21
CA ILE A 66 8.10 -11.81 13.24
C ILE A 66 8.28 -13.32 13.46
N ASP A 67 8.17 -13.80 14.71
CA ASP A 67 8.24 -15.23 15.02
C ASP A 67 7.22 -16.02 14.15
N PRO A 68 7.65 -17.07 13.43
CA PRO A 68 6.74 -17.91 12.64
C PRO A 68 5.47 -18.34 13.38
N GLN A 69 5.55 -18.62 14.69
CA GLN A 69 4.39 -19.05 15.47
C GLN A 69 3.29 -17.98 15.58
N LEU A 70 3.61 -16.70 15.34
CA LEU A 70 2.64 -15.60 15.40
C LEU A 70 2.08 -15.23 14.02
N ARG A 71 2.73 -15.65 12.92
CA ARG A 71 2.35 -15.18 11.57
C ARG A 71 0.99 -15.69 11.11
N HIS A 72 0.47 -16.77 11.69
CA HIS A 72 -0.87 -17.29 11.39
C HIS A 72 -1.99 -16.28 11.70
N ASP A 73 -1.71 -15.25 12.51
CA ASP A 73 -2.62 -14.16 12.85
C ASP A 73 -2.52 -12.94 11.90
N ILE A 74 -1.81 -13.11 10.78
CA ILE A 74 -1.52 -12.04 9.82
C ILE A 74 -2.15 -12.35 8.45
N LEU A 75 -2.84 -11.35 7.90
CA LEU A 75 -3.25 -11.29 6.50
C LEU A 75 -2.47 -10.19 5.76
N VAL A 76 -2.19 -10.40 4.48
CA VAL A 76 -1.52 -9.43 3.61
C VAL A 76 -2.32 -9.24 2.32
N SER A 77 -2.90 -8.06 2.17
CA SER A 77 -3.49 -7.55 0.94
C SER A 77 -2.43 -6.72 0.21
N HIS A 78 -1.87 -7.25 -0.88
CA HIS A 78 -0.79 -6.59 -1.62
C HIS A 78 -1.27 -6.09 -2.98
N CYS A 79 -0.47 -5.24 -3.63
CA CYS A 79 -0.81 -4.63 -4.92
C CYS A 79 -2.20 -3.96 -4.92
N SER A 80 -2.46 -3.14 -3.89
CA SER A 80 -3.73 -2.45 -3.65
C SER A 80 -4.93 -3.40 -3.46
N GLY A 81 -4.68 -4.65 -3.07
CA GLY A 81 -5.71 -5.65 -2.86
C GLY A 81 -6.06 -6.47 -4.08
N ALA A 82 -5.14 -6.60 -5.05
CA ALA A 82 -5.32 -7.52 -6.15
C ALA A 82 -5.35 -8.97 -5.68
N GLU A 83 -4.62 -9.25 -4.59
CA GLU A 83 -4.65 -10.54 -3.90
C GLU A 83 -4.59 -10.37 -2.39
N VAL A 84 -5.13 -11.37 -1.68
CA VAL A 84 -4.98 -11.49 -0.23
C VAL A 84 -4.36 -12.83 0.13
N TRP A 85 -3.27 -12.76 0.87
CA TRP A 85 -2.51 -13.89 1.36
C TRP A 85 -2.57 -13.97 2.88
N GLY A 86 -2.21 -15.12 3.42
CA GLY A 86 -1.97 -15.32 4.84
C GLY A 86 -1.00 -16.46 5.07
N PHE A 87 -0.87 -16.87 6.32
CA PHE A 87 0.09 -17.88 6.73
C PHE A 87 -0.63 -19.12 7.24
N THR A 88 0.12 -20.23 7.27
CA THR A 88 -0.28 -21.49 7.89
C THR A 88 0.00 -21.44 9.39
N ASP A 89 -0.52 -22.41 10.15
CA ASP A 89 -0.28 -22.54 11.60
C ASP A 89 1.22 -22.67 11.97
N THR A 90 2.07 -23.07 11.02
CA THR A 90 3.53 -23.13 11.21
C THR A 90 4.25 -21.81 10.86
N GLY A 91 3.50 -20.79 10.46
CA GLY A 91 4.02 -19.49 10.03
C GLY A 91 4.54 -19.43 8.61
N SER A 92 4.40 -20.50 7.84
CA SER A 92 4.78 -20.50 6.42
C SER A 92 3.70 -19.81 5.60
N LEU A 93 4.10 -19.02 4.60
CA LEU A 93 3.16 -18.47 3.63
C LEU A 93 2.37 -19.62 2.99
N ARG A 94 1.07 -19.41 2.76
CA ARG A 94 0.25 -20.39 2.05
C ARG A 94 0.74 -20.58 0.61
N ASP A 95 0.43 -21.73 0.02
CA ASP A 95 0.78 -22.03 -1.38
C ASP A 95 -0.10 -21.23 -2.39
N GLU A 96 -1.28 -20.79 -1.95
CA GLU A 96 -2.25 -20.05 -2.75
C GLU A 96 -2.88 -18.91 -1.95
N PRO A 97 -3.25 -17.79 -2.61
CA PRO A 97 -3.97 -16.71 -1.96
C PRO A 97 -5.40 -17.12 -1.60
N PHE A 98 -5.97 -16.46 -0.60
CA PHE A 98 -7.41 -16.58 -0.28
C PHE A 98 -8.31 -15.93 -1.34
N TYR A 99 -7.72 -15.04 -2.13
CA TYR A 99 -8.39 -14.20 -3.09
C TYR A 99 -7.36 -13.69 -4.10
N SER A 100 -7.65 -13.81 -5.40
CA SER A 100 -6.82 -13.21 -6.45
C SER A 100 -7.67 -12.79 -7.64
N VAL A 101 -7.93 -11.48 -7.77
CA VAL A 101 -8.60 -10.94 -8.97
C VAL A 101 -7.74 -11.17 -10.20
N TYR A 102 -6.42 -11.13 -10.01
CA TYR A 102 -5.46 -11.29 -11.09
C TYR A 102 -5.51 -12.69 -11.71
N GLU A 103 -5.47 -13.74 -10.89
CA GLU A 103 -5.56 -15.12 -11.40
C GLU A 103 -6.96 -15.45 -11.94
N GLU A 104 -8.01 -14.86 -11.37
CA GLU A 104 -9.39 -15.03 -11.85
C GLU A 104 -9.66 -14.31 -13.19
N THR A 105 -8.98 -13.18 -13.45
CA THR A 105 -9.26 -12.32 -14.60
C THR A 105 -8.29 -12.53 -15.77
N PHE A 106 -7.02 -12.86 -15.51
CA PHE A 106 -5.97 -12.83 -16.54
C PHE A 106 -5.58 -14.23 -17.02
N SER A 107 -5.75 -14.47 -18.32
CA SER A 107 -5.10 -15.61 -18.98
C SER A 107 -3.59 -15.41 -19.11
N PRO A 108 -2.78 -16.47 -19.30
CA PRO A 108 -1.35 -16.34 -19.58
C PRO A 108 -1.03 -15.39 -20.74
N GLU A 109 -1.86 -15.38 -21.78
CA GLU A 109 -1.70 -14.49 -22.94
C GLU A 109 -1.94 -13.02 -22.56
N MET A 110 -2.94 -12.73 -21.73
CA MET A 110 -3.19 -11.37 -21.21
C MET A 110 -2.03 -10.91 -20.35
N LYS A 111 -1.50 -11.77 -19.46
CA LYS A 111 -0.33 -11.49 -18.64
C LYS A 111 0.90 -11.14 -19.49
N ALA A 112 1.14 -11.89 -20.57
CA ALA A 112 2.23 -11.63 -21.50
C ALA A 112 2.02 -10.36 -22.33
N SER A 113 0.78 -10.12 -22.79
CA SER A 113 0.42 -8.92 -23.55
C SER A 113 0.61 -7.65 -22.74
N TRP A 114 0.19 -7.66 -21.47
CA TRP A 114 0.43 -6.55 -20.55
C TRP A 114 1.91 -6.20 -20.42
N ARG A 115 2.79 -7.20 -20.22
CA ARG A 115 4.24 -6.99 -20.12
C ARG A 115 4.86 -6.46 -21.42
N LYS A 116 4.28 -6.80 -22.58
CA LYS A 116 4.67 -6.18 -23.86
C LYS A 116 4.29 -4.70 -23.91
N VAL A 117 3.11 -4.32 -23.42
CA VAL A 117 2.72 -2.90 -23.31
C VAL A 117 3.69 -2.13 -22.42
N ILE A 118 4.08 -2.68 -21.26
CA ILE A 118 5.09 -2.06 -20.39
C ILE A 118 6.44 -1.90 -21.11
N THR A 119 6.90 -2.95 -21.81
CA THR A 119 8.15 -2.91 -22.58
C THR A 119 8.09 -1.86 -23.70
N GLN A 120 6.93 -1.72 -24.35
CA GLN A 120 6.70 -0.69 -25.36
C GLN A 120 6.78 0.71 -24.77
N LEU A 121 6.14 0.97 -23.61
CA LEU A 121 6.25 2.26 -22.91
C LEU A 121 7.70 2.59 -22.55
N VAL A 122 8.44 1.62 -21.98
CA VAL A 122 9.86 1.80 -21.66
C VAL A 122 10.67 2.19 -22.89
N THR A 123 10.38 1.56 -24.04
CA THR A 123 11.07 1.83 -25.31
C THR A 123 10.66 3.18 -25.91
N GLU A 124 9.35 3.47 -26.01
CA GLU A 124 8.80 4.69 -26.61
C GLU A 124 9.28 5.95 -25.87
N PHE A 125 9.36 5.89 -24.54
CA PHE A 125 9.80 7.02 -23.71
C PHE A 125 11.31 6.99 -23.40
N ALA A 126 12.07 6.07 -24.02
CA ALA A 126 13.51 5.88 -23.81
C ALA A 126 13.93 5.75 -22.33
N LEU A 127 13.10 5.09 -21.53
CA LEU A 127 13.31 4.90 -20.09
C LEU A 127 14.40 3.86 -19.84
N ARG A 128 15.23 4.12 -18.83
CA ARG A 128 16.24 3.19 -18.32
C ARG A 128 15.75 2.65 -16.99
N THR A 129 15.56 1.35 -16.92
CA THR A 129 14.93 0.70 -15.78
C THR A 129 15.97 0.14 -14.81
N HIS A 130 15.69 0.31 -13.51
CA HIS A 130 16.54 -0.15 -12.42
C HIS A 130 15.68 -0.89 -11.37
N PRO A 131 16.29 -1.74 -10.53
CA PRO A 131 15.59 -2.33 -9.38
C PRO A 131 15.08 -1.27 -8.40
N THR A 132 13.99 -1.58 -7.69
CA THR A 132 13.47 -0.73 -6.63
C THR A 132 14.40 -0.66 -5.43
N GLN A 133 14.60 0.54 -4.91
CA GLN A 133 15.46 0.84 -3.75
C GLN A 133 15.03 2.17 -3.12
N PRO A 134 15.49 2.50 -1.90
CA PRO A 134 15.26 3.80 -1.30
C PRO A 134 15.69 4.94 -2.24
N LYS A 135 14.91 6.02 -2.25
CA LYS A 135 15.13 7.17 -3.16
C LYS A 135 16.53 7.78 -3.03
N ILE A 136 17.05 7.87 -1.81
CA ILE A 136 18.41 8.39 -1.55
C ILE A 136 19.46 7.48 -2.17
N ASP A 137 19.30 6.15 -2.07
CA ASP A 137 20.23 5.19 -2.64
C ASP A 137 20.19 5.21 -4.17
N PHE A 138 18.99 5.37 -4.74
CA PHE A 138 18.84 5.57 -6.19
C PHE A 138 19.62 6.78 -6.69
N TRP A 139 19.52 7.92 -6.01
CA TRP A 139 20.28 9.12 -6.37
C TRP A 139 21.78 8.96 -6.21
N ASN A 140 22.23 8.28 -5.16
CA ASN A 140 23.65 8.05 -4.92
C ASN A 140 24.28 7.09 -5.94
N THR A 141 23.53 6.11 -6.43
CA THR A 141 24.05 5.03 -7.29
C THR A 141 23.79 5.24 -8.77
N ILE A 142 22.63 5.77 -9.14
CA ILE A 142 22.18 5.94 -10.53
C ILE A 142 22.25 7.41 -10.95
N GLY A 143 21.79 8.31 -10.08
CA GLY A 143 21.79 9.75 -10.30
C GLY A 143 20.39 10.36 -10.49
N HIS A 144 20.37 11.54 -11.10
CA HIS A 144 19.19 12.43 -11.13
C HIS A 144 18.59 12.61 -12.54
N ASP A 145 18.91 11.73 -13.49
CA ASP A 145 18.34 11.82 -14.84
C ASP A 145 16.84 11.41 -14.81
N PRO A 146 15.94 12.21 -15.39
CA PRO A 146 14.51 11.91 -15.49
C PRO A 146 14.14 10.58 -16.15
N LEU A 147 14.99 10.09 -17.06
CA LEU A 147 14.75 8.87 -17.82
C LEU A 147 15.17 7.60 -17.05
N ASP A 148 15.95 7.74 -15.98
CA ASP A 148 16.25 6.63 -15.08
C ASP A 148 15.08 6.44 -14.10
N ILE A 149 14.41 5.29 -14.18
CA ILE A 149 13.25 4.93 -13.36
C ILE A 149 13.50 3.61 -12.65
N MET A 150 12.79 3.37 -11.54
CA MET A 150 12.71 2.00 -10.99
C MET A 150 11.48 1.30 -11.58
N LEU A 151 11.62 0.03 -11.93
CA LEU A 151 10.53 -0.78 -12.47
C LEU A 151 10.37 -2.06 -11.65
N ASP A 152 9.16 -2.31 -11.18
CA ASP A 152 8.83 -3.46 -10.34
C ASP A 152 7.62 -4.20 -10.90
N ASP A 153 7.82 -5.41 -11.45
CA ASP A 153 6.75 -6.32 -11.85
C ASP A 153 6.43 -7.26 -10.69
N ARG A 154 5.33 -6.96 -10.00
CA ARG A 154 4.91 -7.65 -8.78
C ARG A 154 4.01 -8.84 -9.06
N GLY A 155 3.70 -9.11 -10.34
CA GLY A 155 2.65 -10.05 -10.76
C GLY A 155 1.36 -9.33 -11.11
N PRO A 156 0.48 -9.03 -10.13
CA PRO A 156 -0.82 -8.42 -10.35
C PRO A 156 -0.80 -6.88 -10.41
N GLN A 157 0.36 -6.26 -10.15
CA GLN A 157 0.63 -4.85 -10.37
C GLN A 157 2.03 -4.68 -10.94
N ILE A 158 2.19 -3.74 -11.86
CA ILE A 158 3.51 -3.28 -12.31
C ILE A 158 3.64 -1.82 -11.93
N THR A 159 4.75 -1.42 -11.32
CA THR A 159 4.96 -0.03 -10.89
C THR A 159 6.16 0.57 -11.59
N MET A 160 5.98 1.75 -12.19
CA MET A 160 7.05 2.61 -12.65
C MET A 160 7.28 3.73 -11.64
N GLU A 161 8.41 3.69 -10.94
CA GLU A 161 8.85 4.75 -10.02
C GLU A 161 9.65 5.79 -10.79
N VAL A 162 8.99 6.88 -11.15
CA VAL A 162 9.55 7.96 -11.96
C VAL A 162 10.18 9.02 -11.06
N VAL A 163 11.13 8.60 -10.22
CA VAL A 163 11.73 9.36 -9.11
C VAL A 163 12.19 10.77 -9.49
N ASN A 164 12.80 10.89 -10.68
CA ASN A 164 13.37 12.12 -11.22
C ASN A 164 12.47 12.77 -12.29
N GLY A 165 11.31 12.17 -12.59
CA GLY A 165 10.41 12.61 -13.64
C GLY A 165 9.30 13.56 -13.18
N THR A 166 9.29 13.92 -11.90
CA THR A 166 8.28 14.80 -11.31
C THR A 166 8.82 16.21 -11.16
N ASP A 167 8.04 17.21 -11.57
CA ASP A 167 8.39 18.64 -11.49
C ASP A 167 9.69 18.98 -12.21
N LEU A 168 9.75 18.60 -13.49
CA LEU A 168 10.90 18.75 -14.36
C LEU A 168 11.28 20.22 -14.56
N THR A 169 12.58 20.51 -14.46
CA THR A 169 13.15 21.79 -14.88
C THR A 169 13.18 21.93 -16.41
N GLY A 170 13.30 23.15 -16.91
CA GLY A 170 13.47 23.40 -18.36
C GLY A 170 14.71 22.73 -18.96
N GLU A 171 15.79 22.55 -18.19
CA GLU A 171 16.98 21.81 -18.62
C GLU A 171 16.72 20.31 -18.73
N GLN A 172 15.94 19.75 -17.81
CA GLN A 172 15.55 18.34 -17.88
C GLN A 172 14.59 18.07 -19.04
N LEU A 173 13.63 18.97 -19.26
CA LEU A 173 12.72 18.88 -20.41
C LEU A 173 13.44 18.91 -21.75
N SER A 174 14.50 19.71 -21.90
CA SER A 174 15.22 19.81 -23.18
C SER A 174 15.97 18.53 -23.56
N LYS A 175 16.07 17.56 -22.64
CA LYS A 175 16.63 16.23 -22.87
C LYS A 175 15.59 15.23 -23.36
N LEU A 176 14.31 15.61 -23.40
CA LEU A 176 13.21 14.76 -23.85
C LEU A 176 12.83 15.10 -25.29
N ASP A 177 12.59 14.06 -26.09
CA ASP A 177 12.17 14.20 -27.49
C ASP A 177 10.64 14.32 -27.64
N TYR A 178 9.93 14.54 -26.54
CA TYR A 178 8.47 14.65 -26.47
C TYR A 178 8.05 15.74 -25.47
N GLU A 179 6.83 16.25 -25.65
CA GLU A 179 6.27 17.29 -24.80
C GLU A 179 5.74 16.70 -23.49
N VAL A 180 6.09 17.31 -22.36
CA VAL A 180 5.49 17.03 -21.06
C VAL A 180 4.60 18.23 -20.69
N PRO A 181 3.28 18.04 -20.51
CA PRO A 181 2.36 19.14 -20.25
C PRO A 181 2.54 19.68 -18.84
N LEU A 182 2.34 20.99 -18.69
CA LEU A 182 2.27 21.65 -17.39
C LEU A 182 0.88 21.43 -16.77
N ILE A 183 0.78 20.58 -15.76
CA ILE A 183 -0.47 20.27 -15.07
C ILE A 183 -0.36 20.72 -13.61
N HIS A 184 -1.31 21.54 -13.16
CA HIS A 184 -1.31 22.12 -11.80
C HIS A 184 0.03 22.79 -11.43
N GLY A 185 0.71 23.38 -12.42
CA GLY A 185 1.99 24.07 -12.23
C GLY A 185 3.22 23.16 -12.18
N LYS A 186 3.08 21.84 -12.42
CA LYS A 186 4.18 20.88 -12.44
C LYS A 186 4.32 20.22 -13.81
N LEU A 187 5.56 19.95 -14.21
CA LEU A 187 5.91 19.18 -15.40
C LEU A 187 6.21 17.75 -14.98
N ASP A 188 5.26 16.84 -15.21
CA ASP A 188 5.33 15.48 -14.66
C ASP A 188 5.28 14.43 -15.77
N LEU A 189 6.40 13.72 -15.95
CA LEU A 189 6.59 12.68 -16.96
C LEU A 189 5.57 11.54 -16.82
N ARG A 190 5.07 11.28 -15.60
CA ARG A 190 4.09 10.21 -15.37
C ARG A 190 2.79 10.44 -16.12
N ILE A 191 2.42 11.69 -16.35
CA ILE A 191 1.16 12.04 -17.04
C ILE A 191 1.18 11.52 -18.48
N VAL A 192 2.25 11.81 -19.22
CA VAL A 192 2.34 11.40 -20.63
C VAL A 192 2.49 9.89 -20.78
N ILE A 193 3.24 9.24 -19.87
CA ILE A 193 3.34 7.79 -19.83
C ILE A 193 1.97 7.18 -19.51
N LYS A 194 1.26 7.73 -18.52
CA LYS A 194 -0.08 7.29 -18.13
C LYS A 194 -1.06 7.41 -19.30
N ASP A 195 -1.14 8.56 -19.96
CA ASP A 195 -2.10 8.76 -21.04
C ASP A 195 -1.81 7.82 -22.22
N ARG A 196 -0.53 7.68 -22.61
CA ARG A 196 -0.13 6.72 -23.64
C ARG A 196 -0.43 5.28 -23.24
N SER A 197 -0.26 4.93 -21.98
CA SER A 197 -0.54 3.58 -21.51
C SER A 197 -2.01 3.21 -21.53
N VAL A 198 -2.92 4.16 -21.29
CA VAL A 198 -4.37 3.93 -21.41
C VAL A 198 -4.73 3.49 -22.82
N GLU A 199 -4.14 4.14 -23.84
CA GLU A 199 -4.35 3.77 -25.24
C GLU A 199 -3.86 2.35 -25.51
N LEU A 200 -2.61 2.05 -25.16
CA LEU A 200 -1.99 0.75 -25.42
C LEU A 200 -2.70 -0.41 -24.70
N LEU A 201 -3.10 -0.21 -23.45
CA LEU A 201 -3.83 -1.22 -22.68
C LEU A 201 -5.22 -1.48 -23.28
N LYS A 202 -5.89 -0.43 -23.75
CA LYS A 202 -7.18 -0.54 -24.45
C LYS A 202 -7.04 -1.26 -25.79
N GLU A 203 -6.03 -0.92 -26.59
CA GLU A 203 -5.73 -1.59 -27.86
C GLU A 203 -5.44 -3.09 -27.66
N ALA A 204 -4.73 -3.41 -26.58
CA ALA A 204 -4.41 -4.79 -26.20
C ALA A 204 -5.57 -5.53 -25.50
N ASN A 205 -6.69 -4.86 -25.22
CA ASN A 205 -7.84 -5.36 -24.47
C ASN A 205 -7.45 -5.95 -23.10
N ILE A 206 -6.62 -5.22 -22.35
CA ILE A 206 -6.09 -5.61 -21.05
C ILE A 206 -6.77 -4.78 -19.94
N PRO A 207 -7.44 -5.41 -18.94
CA PRO A 207 -8.19 -4.72 -17.89
C PRO A 207 -7.24 -4.21 -16.79
N ILE A 208 -6.34 -3.31 -17.16
CA ILE A 208 -5.39 -2.64 -16.28
C ILE A 208 -5.66 -1.15 -16.33
N THR A 209 -5.66 -0.52 -15.16
CA THR A 209 -5.81 0.92 -14.99
C THR A 209 -4.49 1.52 -14.51
N PRO A 210 -3.89 2.45 -15.27
CA PRO A 210 -2.75 3.23 -14.80
C PRO A 210 -3.19 4.32 -13.80
N ARG A 211 -2.53 4.39 -12.64
CA ARG A 211 -2.86 5.27 -11.51
C ARG A 211 -1.61 5.97 -11.01
N LEU A 212 -1.69 7.29 -10.80
CA LEU A 212 -0.63 7.99 -10.08
C LEU A 212 -0.69 7.53 -8.62
N ALA A 213 0.43 7.07 -8.08
CA ALA A 213 0.55 6.59 -6.72
C ALA A 213 1.71 7.29 -6.01
N GLY A 214 1.50 7.68 -4.75
CA GLY A 214 2.45 8.43 -3.96
C GLY A 214 3.00 9.67 -4.69
N ASN A 215 4.24 10.02 -4.36
CA ASN A 215 4.87 11.23 -4.89
C ASN A 215 5.44 11.07 -6.29
N PHE A 216 5.87 9.86 -6.68
CA PHE A 216 6.62 9.63 -7.92
C PHE A 216 6.30 8.30 -8.62
N ALA A 217 5.31 7.53 -8.18
CA ALA A 217 4.97 6.25 -8.81
C ALA A 217 3.83 6.40 -9.85
N LEU A 218 3.86 5.52 -10.85
CA LEU A 218 2.77 5.20 -11.76
C LEU A 218 2.51 3.70 -11.68
N ASP A 219 1.39 3.35 -11.06
CA ASP A 219 0.95 1.97 -10.86
C ASP A 219 0.05 1.51 -12.00
N PHE A 220 0.36 0.36 -12.57
CA PHE A 220 -0.47 -0.38 -13.50
C PHE A 220 -1.17 -1.49 -12.72
N ALA A 221 -2.40 -1.24 -12.29
CA ALA A 221 -3.13 -2.16 -11.40
C ALA A 221 -4.37 -2.74 -12.09
N VAL A 222 -4.81 -3.92 -11.64
CA VAL A 222 -6.05 -4.55 -12.13
C VAL A 222 -7.24 -3.59 -11.97
N GLU A 223 -8.03 -3.47 -13.04
CA GLU A 223 -9.22 -2.62 -13.04
C GLU A 223 -10.22 -3.05 -11.96
N GLY A 224 -10.81 -2.07 -11.26
CA GLY A 224 -11.77 -2.33 -10.19
C GLY A 224 -11.17 -2.76 -8.84
N VAL A 225 -9.85 -3.00 -8.75
CA VAL A 225 -9.18 -3.36 -7.49
C VAL A 225 -8.86 -2.11 -6.66
N SER A 226 -9.16 -2.16 -5.36
CA SER A 226 -8.74 -1.19 -4.35
C SER A 226 -8.61 -1.82 -2.96
N LYS A 227 -8.00 -1.09 -2.02
CA LYS A 227 -7.96 -1.47 -0.60
C LYS A 227 -9.38 -1.76 -0.06
N THR A 228 -10.39 -1.02 -0.52
CA THR A 228 -11.80 -1.23 -0.15
C THR A 228 -12.30 -2.60 -0.59
N THR A 229 -12.02 -3.00 -1.84
CA THR A 229 -12.57 -4.24 -2.40
C THR A 229 -11.94 -5.46 -1.74
N SER A 230 -10.64 -5.44 -1.43
CA SER A 230 -9.98 -6.57 -0.77
C SER A 230 -10.46 -6.74 0.66
N ILE A 231 -10.55 -5.65 1.45
CA ILE A 231 -11.08 -5.71 2.82
C ILE A 231 -12.51 -6.25 2.83
N LYS A 232 -13.42 -5.69 2.01
CA LYS A 232 -14.81 -6.19 1.94
C LYS A 232 -14.88 -7.66 1.53
N SER A 233 -14.00 -8.09 0.62
CA SER A 233 -13.96 -9.49 0.17
C SER A 233 -13.52 -10.44 1.28
N VAL A 234 -12.59 -10.03 2.14
CA VAL A 234 -12.14 -10.85 3.29
C VAL A 234 -13.18 -10.89 4.40
N LEU A 235 -13.72 -9.72 4.78
CA LEU A 235 -14.65 -9.62 5.90
C LEU A 235 -16.00 -10.32 5.65
N THR A 236 -16.30 -10.66 4.41
CA THR A 236 -17.52 -11.42 4.04
C THR A 236 -17.29 -12.93 3.89
N LYS A 237 -16.06 -13.41 4.09
CA LYS A 237 -15.65 -14.82 3.93
C LYS A 237 -15.30 -15.46 5.27
N PRO A 238 -16.24 -16.17 5.93
CA PRO A 238 -16.01 -16.82 7.22
C PRO A 238 -14.80 -17.76 7.23
N GLU A 239 -14.54 -18.43 6.10
CA GLU A 239 -13.40 -19.34 5.94
C GLU A 239 -12.05 -18.64 5.99
N VAL A 240 -11.95 -17.38 5.55
CA VAL A 240 -10.72 -16.59 5.63
C VAL A 240 -10.53 -16.07 7.05
N LEU A 241 -11.57 -15.51 7.66
CA LEU A 241 -11.53 -15.04 9.05
C LEU A 241 -11.14 -16.16 10.03
N ALA A 242 -11.67 -17.37 9.81
CA ALA A 242 -11.35 -18.52 10.65
C ALA A 242 -9.86 -18.89 10.61
N THR A 243 -9.13 -18.58 9.53
CA THR A 243 -7.69 -18.87 9.45
C THR A 243 -6.84 -18.02 10.38
N ILE A 244 -7.34 -16.83 10.74
CA ILE A 244 -6.73 -15.94 11.73
C ILE A 244 -7.51 -15.99 13.06
N GLY A 245 -8.24 -17.07 13.31
CA GLY A 245 -8.97 -17.27 14.58
C GLY A 245 -10.15 -16.33 14.82
N LEU A 246 -10.64 -15.61 13.80
CA LEU A 246 -11.80 -14.72 13.91
C LEU A 246 -13.07 -15.35 13.33
N LYS A 247 -14.20 -14.83 13.77
CA LYS A 247 -15.53 -15.10 13.22
C LYS A 247 -16.12 -13.84 12.61
N LEU A 248 -17.21 -14.01 11.86
CA LEU A 248 -17.93 -12.89 11.26
C LEU A 248 -18.47 -11.90 12.31
N GLU A 249 -18.87 -12.38 13.49
CA GLU A 249 -19.34 -11.53 14.60
C GLU A 249 -18.23 -10.62 15.16
N ASP A 250 -16.98 -11.07 15.15
CA ASP A 250 -15.83 -10.31 15.67
C ASP A 250 -15.46 -9.12 14.78
N VAL A 251 -15.89 -9.11 13.51
CA VAL A 251 -15.64 -8.02 12.56
C VAL A 251 -16.87 -7.13 12.31
N GLN A 252 -17.93 -7.30 13.11
CA GLN A 252 -19.13 -6.47 13.06
C GLN A 252 -19.16 -5.40 14.14
N ASN A 253 -18.36 -5.54 15.20
CA ASN A 253 -18.28 -4.56 16.29
C ASN A 253 -17.21 -3.49 15.98
N PRO A 254 -17.58 -2.22 15.72
CA PRO A 254 -16.61 -1.19 15.37
C PRO A 254 -15.55 -0.91 16.44
N ALA A 255 -15.85 -1.19 17.71
CA ALA A 255 -14.91 -0.99 18.81
C ALA A 255 -13.77 -2.02 18.83
N GLU A 256 -13.94 -3.16 18.16
CA GLU A 256 -12.94 -4.23 18.08
C GLU A 256 -12.03 -4.11 16.84
N LEU A 257 -12.28 -3.10 16.01
CA LEU A 257 -11.56 -2.83 14.77
C LEU A 257 -10.85 -1.49 14.86
N GLU A 258 -9.72 -1.37 14.16
CA GLU A 258 -9.04 -0.10 13.99
C GLU A 258 -8.28 -0.05 12.66
N VAL A 259 -8.21 1.12 12.05
CA VAL A 259 -7.39 1.35 10.86
C VAL A 259 -6.17 2.20 11.24
N TRP A 260 -5.00 1.78 10.78
CA TRP A 260 -3.72 2.46 10.93
C TRP A 260 -3.22 2.87 9.55
N GLY A 261 -2.89 4.15 9.37
CA GLY A 261 -2.39 4.65 8.10
C GLY A 261 -1.72 6.02 8.24
N ASP A 262 -1.33 6.59 7.12
CA ASP A 262 -0.64 7.89 7.07
C ASP A 262 -1.20 8.83 6.00
N LYS A 263 -2.20 8.40 5.22
CA LYS A 263 -2.83 9.26 4.21
C LYS A 263 -4.33 8.97 3.99
N PHE A 264 -5.19 9.64 4.75
CA PHE A 264 -6.65 9.57 4.70
C PHE A 264 -7.34 10.74 3.96
N GLY A 265 -6.63 11.79 3.58
CA GLY A 265 -7.21 12.92 2.85
C GLY A 265 -7.98 12.52 1.56
N VAL A 266 -9.07 13.23 1.24
CA VAL A 266 -9.85 13.00 0.01
C VAL A 266 -9.01 13.24 -1.25
N ASP A 267 -8.03 14.14 -1.16
CA ASP A 267 -7.10 14.45 -2.23
C ASP A 267 -5.85 13.56 -2.13
N GLY A 268 -5.89 12.43 -2.83
CA GLY A 268 -4.74 11.53 -2.98
C GLY A 268 -4.49 10.53 -1.85
N GLY A 269 -5.27 10.55 -0.75
CA GLY A 269 -5.13 9.60 0.35
C GLY A 269 -5.71 8.22 0.07
N THR A 270 -4.83 7.24 -0.12
CA THR A 270 -5.24 5.86 -0.43
C THR A 270 -5.73 5.09 0.79
N ASP A 271 -5.40 5.51 2.01
CA ASP A 271 -5.77 4.78 3.23
C ASP A 271 -7.22 5.01 3.64
N ARG A 272 -7.82 6.12 3.20
CA ARG A 272 -9.27 6.35 3.34
C ARG A 272 -10.10 5.20 2.79
N HIS A 273 -9.59 4.50 1.77
CA HIS A 273 -10.26 3.36 1.15
C HIS A 273 -10.35 2.16 2.10
N MET A 274 -9.49 2.08 3.13
CA MET A 274 -9.64 1.12 4.22
C MET A 274 -10.79 1.52 5.15
N SER A 275 -10.91 2.80 5.53
CA SER A 275 -12.04 3.30 6.33
C SER A 275 -13.37 3.12 5.60
N GLU A 276 -13.43 3.42 4.29
CA GLU A 276 -14.60 3.21 3.42
C GLU A 276 -14.99 1.73 3.26
N ALA A 277 -14.10 0.80 3.65
CA ALA A 277 -14.38 -0.63 3.66
C ALA A 277 -15.19 -1.07 4.89
N LEU A 278 -15.20 -0.25 5.95
CA LEU A 278 -15.69 -0.58 7.27
C LEU A 278 -16.90 0.29 7.65
N ALA A 279 -17.47 0.00 8.82
CA ALA A 279 -18.49 0.87 9.41
C ALA A 279 -17.85 2.24 9.75
N PRO A 280 -18.52 3.38 9.48
CA PRO A 280 -17.93 4.70 9.70
C PRO A 280 -17.50 4.99 11.14
N GLU A 281 -18.05 4.25 12.12
CA GLU A 281 -17.71 4.33 13.54
C GLU A 281 -16.33 3.73 13.87
N VAL A 282 -15.78 2.87 13.01
CA VAL A 282 -14.45 2.29 13.21
C VAL A 282 -13.42 3.41 13.24
N ARG A 283 -12.63 3.46 14.32
CA ARG A 283 -11.58 4.44 14.48
C ARG A 283 -10.49 4.20 13.45
N SER A 284 -10.12 5.24 12.73
CA SER A 284 -8.94 5.28 11.87
C SER A 284 -7.97 6.31 12.45
N ILE A 285 -6.72 5.91 12.64
CA ILE A 285 -5.67 6.77 13.17
C ILE A 285 -4.72 7.11 12.02
N ASP A 286 -4.63 8.40 11.74
CA ASP A 286 -3.65 8.98 10.83
C ASP A 286 -2.38 9.32 11.60
N PHE A 287 -1.28 8.65 11.29
CA PHE A 287 0.02 8.93 11.90
C PHE A 287 0.75 10.09 11.22
N ARG A 288 0.24 10.64 10.12
CA ARG A 288 0.69 11.87 9.49
C ARG A 288 -0.10 13.06 10.01
N GLU A 289 0.55 14.22 10.06
CA GLU A 289 -0.11 15.50 10.36
C GLU A 289 -0.90 16.02 9.14
N GLU A 290 -2.00 15.35 8.80
CA GLU A 290 -2.95 15.85 7.80
C GLU A 290 -3.93 16.89 8.39
N ASP A 291 -4.52 17.74 7.54
CA ASP A 291 -5.61 18.62 7.96
C ASP A 291 -6.91 17.81 8.07
N PRO A 292 -7.54 17.70 9.27
CA PRO A 292 -8.78 16.96 9.42
C PRO A 292 -9.93 17.46 8.54
N ALA A 293 -9.87 18.70 8.04
CA ALA A 293 -10.85 19.23 7.08
C ALA A 293 -10.80 18.52 5.72
N GLU A 294 -9.69 17.85 5.39
CA GLU A 294 -9.50 17.08 4.16
C GLU A 294 -10.03 15.64 4.26
N PHE A 295 -10.46 15.18 5.44
CA PHE A 295 -10.92 13.81 5.62
C PHE A 295 -12.34 13.56 5.06
N PRO A 296 -12.64 12.33 4.62
CA PRO A 296 -13.99 11.96 4.20
C PRO A 296 -14.99 12.15 5.34
N LYS A 297 -16.09 12.84 5.03
CA LYS A 297 -17.13 13.17 6.02
C LYS A 297 -17.84 11.91 6.52
N GLY A 298 -18.11 11.89 7.83
CA GLY A 298 -18.90 10.83 8.48
C GLY A 298 -18.09 9.64 8.97
N TYR A 299 -16.78 9.60 8.70
CA TYR A 299 -15.87 8.57 9.21
C TYR A 299 -15.14 9.05 10.46
N ASN A 300 -14.88 8.13 11.39
CA ASN A 300 -14.14 8.36 12.63
C ASN A 300 -12.62 8.34 12.37
N ILE A 301 -12.11 9.38 11.70
CA ILE A 301 -10.69 9.54 11.38
C ILE A 301 -10.11 10.59 12.33
N VAL A 302 -9.04 10.22 13.03
CA VAL A 302 -8.34 11.08 13.99
C VAL A 302 -6.86 11.18 13.62
N VAL A 303 -6.29 12.37 13.78
CA VAL A 303 -4.83 12.58 13.63
C VAL A 303 -4.17 12.24 14.95
N TRP A 304 -3.14 11.41 14.90
CA TRP A 304 -2.34 11.04 16.06
C TRP A 304 -1.78 12.28 16.77
N ASP A 305 -1.98 12.36 18.09
CA ASP A 305 -1.63 13.51 18.92
C ASP A 305 -0.41 13.27 19.84
N GLY A 306 0.38 12.24 19.54
CA GLY A 306 1.66 11.95 20.21
C GLY A 306 2.81 12.86 19.75
N GLU A 307 4.01 12.57 20.23
CA GLU A 307 5.21 13.36 19.92
C GLU A 307 5.85 12.96 18.58
N LYS A 308 5.60 11.72 18.13
CA LYS A 308 6.14 11.15 16.91
C LYS A 308 5.06 10.91 15.87
N HIS A 309 5.47 10.80 14.61
CA HIS A 309 4.58 10.63 13.46
C HIS A 309 5.04 9.49 12.53
N LEU A 310 4.21 9.11 11.56
CA LEU A 310 4.43 8.02 10.63
C LEU A 310 4.69 6.70 11.38
N HIS A 311 5.57 5.82 10.88
CA HIS A 311 5.94 4.57 11.56
C HIS A 311 6.41 4.75 13.02
N ASN A 312 7.05 5.88 13.31
CA ASN A 312 7.48 6.24 14.65
C ASN A 312 6.30 6.63 15.57
N GLY A 313 5.23 7.19 15.00
CA GLY A 313 3.97 7.45 15.68
C GLY A 313 3.19 6.15 15.98
N LEU A 314 3.15 5.20 15.03
CA LEU A 314 2.58 3.88 15.29
C LEU A 314 3.34 3.18 16.42
N LEU A 315 4.66 3.24 16.43
CA LEU A 315 5.48 2.70 17.52
C LEU A 315 5.10 3.31 18.87
N GLU A 316 5.00 4.64 18.94
CA GLU A 316 4.59 5.36 20.16
C GLU A 316 3.18 4.92 20.62
N TYR A 317 2.25 4.79 19.67
CA TYR A 317 0.88 4.34 19.94
C TYR A 317 0.85 2.92 20.51
N LEU A 318 1.56 1.97 19.90
CA LEU A 318 1.62 0.58 20.38
C LEU A 318 2.28 0.51 21.77
N GLN A 319 3.37 1.24 22.00
CA GLN A 319 4.03 1.31 23.30
C GLN A 319 3.13 1.91 24.41
N SER A 320 2.13 2.72 24.04
CA SER A 320 1.18 3.28 24.99
C SER A 320 0.28 2.22 25.65
N ARG A 321 0.12 1.04 25.02
CA ARG A 321 -0.63 -0.11 25.57
C ARG A 321 -0.14 -0.53 26.96
N ARG A 322 1.17 -0.47 27.20
CA ARG A 322 1.78 -0.88 28.48
C ARG A 322 1.72 0.18 29.58
N LYS A 323 1.24 1.39 29.26
CA LYS A 323 1.20 2.54 30.18
C LYS A 323 -0.19 2.76 30.81
N GLN A 324 -1.18 1.95 30.43
CA GLN A 324 -2.55 2.01 30.95
C GLN A 324 -2.75 1.06 32.12
#